data_AF-A0A806J880-F1
#
_entry.id   AF-A0A806J880-F1
#
_cell.length_a   1.000
_cell.length_b   1.000
_cell.length_c   1.000
_cell.angle_alpha   90.00
_cell.angle_beta   90.00
_cell.angle_gamma   90.00
#
_symmetry.space_group_name_H-M   'P 1'
#
loop_
_entity.id
_entity.type
_entity.pdbx_description
1 polymer ?
#
loop_
_entity_poly.entity_id
_entity_poly.type
_entity_poly.pdbx_seq_one_letter_code
_entity_poly.pdbx_strand_id
1 'polypeptide(L)'
;MVTNYIISLISADIRRSHINKEFSSKNIKFEFFDAFQPLGKENIIENILPQLNKNTVLTVGEKGCLISHLLLWQKCIDEDMPYISILSNNF
;
A
#
# COMPACT_ATOMS: atom_id res chain seq x y z
N MET A 1 3.75 -8.80 -18.07
CA MET A 1 4.27 -9.53 -16.90
C MET A 1 3.69 -8.87 -15.67
N VAL A 2 3.16 -9.63 -14.70
CA VAL A 2 2.36 -9.05 -13.59
C VAL A 2 3.32 -8.48 -12.56
N THR A 3 3.17 -7.20 -12.23
CA THR A 3 3.91 -6.61 -11.12
C THR A 3 3.14 -6.86 -9.82
N ASN A 4 3.78 -7.54 -8.87
CA ASN A 4 3.22 -7.81 -7.56
C ASN A 4 3.70 -6.75 -6.58
N TYR A 5 2.80 -5.94 -6.06
CA TYR A 5 3.07 -4.96 -5.01
C TYR A 5 2.67 -5.52 -3.66
N ILE A 6 3.57 -5.40 -2.68
CA ILE A 6 3.31 -5.74 -1.29
C ILE A 6 3.31 -4.46 -0.46
N ILE A 7 2.13 -4.04 -0.02
CA ILE A 7 1.97 -2.90 0.90
C ILE A 7 2.48 -3.32 2.28
N SER A 8 3.48 -2.62 2.79
CA SER A 8 4.00 -2.82 4.14
C SER A 8 4.54 -1.52 4.72
N LEU A 9 4.44 -1.33 6.03
CA LEU A 9 5.11 -0.21 6.70
C LEU A 9 6.61 -0.29 6.45
N ILE A 10 7.25 0.87 6.28
CA ILE A 10 8.70 0.97 6.10
C ILE A 10 9.46 0.45 7.33
N SER A 11 8.89 0.64 8.52
CA SER A 11 9.43 0.17 9.80
C SER A 11 9.20 -1.32 10.09
N ALA A 12 8.49 -2.05 9.23
CA ALA A 12 8.17 -3.45 9.46
C ALA A 12 9.30 -4.40 9.01
N ASP A 13 10.53 -4.18 9.50
CA ASP A 13 11.76 -4.85 9.05
C ASP A 13 11.69 -6.37 9.12
N ILE A 14 11.25 -6.91 10.27
CA ILE A 14 11.11 -8.34 10.50
C ILE A 14 10.17 -8.96 9.46
N ARG A 15 9.04 -8.28 9.20
CA ARG A 15 8.02 -8.76 8.27
C ARG A 15 8.48 -8.63 6.82
N ARG A 16 9.12 -7.53 6.44
CA ARG A 16 9.71 -7.36 5.10
C ARG A 16 10.78 -8.43 4.82
N SER A 17 11.61 -8.74 5.81
CA SER A 17 12.59 -9.83 5.74
C SER A 17 11.93 -11.20 5.56
N HIS A 18 10.88 -11.50 6.34
CA HIS A 18 10.12 -12.75 6.19
C HIS A 18 9.50 -12.89 4.79
N ILE A 19 8.86 -11.83 4.29
CA ILE A 19 8.25 -11.80 2.95
C ILE A 19 9.30 -11.96 1.86
N ASN A 20 10.44 -11.26 1.96
CA ASN A 20 11.57 -11.44 1.06
C ASN A 20 12.01 -12.89 1.01
N LYS A 21 12.18 -13.55 2.16
CA LYS A 21 12.57 -14.96 2.22
C LYS A 21 11.53 -15.87 1.55
N GLU A 22 10.26 -15.72 1.91
CA GLU A 22 9.17 -16.55 1.38
C GLU A 22 9.01 -16.42 -0.14
N PHE A 23 8.97 -15.20 -0.66
CA PHE A 23 8.79 -14.95 -2.08
C PHE A 23 10.02 -15.33 -2.90
N SER A 24 11.22 -15.04 -2.38
CA SER A 24 12.47 -15.41 -3.05
C SER A 24 12.64 -16.92 -3.15
N SER A 25 12.27 -17.68 -2.10
CA SER A 25 12.32 -19.15 -2.12
C SER A 25 11.43 -19.78 -3.19
N LYS A 26 10.36 -19.08 -3.60
CA LYS A 26 9.41 -19.50 -4.64
C LYS A 26 9.68 -18.83 -5.99
N ASN A 27 10.76 -18.05 -6.10
CA ASN A 27 11.12 -17.27 -7.29
C ASN A 27 9.98 -16.33 -7.79
N ILE A 28 9.20 -15.79 -6.85
CA ILE A 28 8.12 -14.85 -7.15
C ILE A 28 8.69 -13.43 -7.09
N LYS A 29 8.64 -12.71 -8.21
CA LYS A 29 9.04 -11.30 -8.27
C LYS A 29 7.99 -10.41 -7.64
N PHE A 30 8.42 -9.45 -6.83
CA PHE A 30 7.54 -8.48 -6.20
C PHE A 30 8.31 -7.20 -5.83
N GLU A 31 7.57 -6.15 -5.51
CA GLU A 31 8.06 -4.86 -5.05
C GLU A 31 7.35 -4.47 -3.76
N PHE A 32 8.08 -3.90 -2.80
CA PHE A 32 7.44 -3.29 -1.64
C PHE A 32 6.87 -1.93 -2.01
N PHE A 33 5.66 -1.68 -1.55
CA PHE A 33 5.08 -0.35 -1.53
C PHE A 33 4.99 0.11 -0.07
N ASP A 34 5.56 1.28 0.22
CA ASP A 34 5.54 1.84 1.57
C ASP A 34 4.12 2.26 1.93
N ALA A 35 3.56 1.63 2.96
CA ALA A 35 2.20 1.94 3.42
C ALA A 35 2.08 3.42 3.80
N PHE A 36 1.02 4.06 3.32
CA PHE A 36 0.68 5.42 3.67
C PHE A 36 0.32 5.52 5.16
N GLN A 37 0.99 6.43 5.86
CA GLN A 37 0.78 6.70 7.28
C GLN A 37 0.05 8.04 7.43
N PRO A 38 -1.26 8.04 7.76
CA PRO A 38 -2.10 9.25 7.74
C PRO A 38 -1.75 10.34 8.76
N LEU A 39 -1.12 9.96 9.87
CA LEU A 39 -0.87 10.88 10.98
C LEU A 39 -0.02 12.07 10.51
N GLY A 40 -0.56 13.29 10.60
CA GLY A 40 0.11 14.51 10.17
C GLY A 40 0.14 14.73 8.65
N LYS A 41 -0.66 13.95 7.89
CA LYS A 41 -0.77 14.02 6.43
C LYS A 41 -2.20 14.27 5.95
N GLU A 42 -3.00 14.94 6.78
CA GLU A 42 -4.41 15.22 6.53
C GLU A 42 -4.60 15.99 5.21
N ASN A 43 -3.71 16.95 4.90
CA ASN A 43 -3.75 17.70 3.64
C ASN A 43 -3.61 16.80 2.40
N ILE A 44 -2.80 15.73 2.48
CA ILE A 44 -2.63 14.79 1.38
C ILE A 44 -3.91 13.97 1.18
N ILE A 45 -4.52 13.54 2.28
CA ILE A 45 -5.80 12.82 2.26
C ILE A 45 -6.89 13.72 1.69
N GLU A 46 -6.87 15.03 2.00
CA GLU A 46 -7.84 15.98 1.48
C GLU A 46 -7.75 16.12 -0.04
N ASN A 47 -6.53 16.09 -0.60
CA ASN A 47 -6.33 16.14 -2.05
C ASN A 47 -6.74 14.85 -2.77
N ILE A 48 -6.57 13.70 -2.14
CA ILE A 48 -6.87 12.39 -2.75
C ILE A 48 -8.35 12.03 -2.59
N LEU A 49 -8.86 12.12 -1.36
CA LEU A 49 -10.22 11.74 -0.99
C LEU A 49 -10.73 12.60 0.18
N PRO A 50 -11.23 13.82 -0.08
CA PRO A 50 -11.60 14.80 0.97
C PRO A 50 -12.57 14.25 2.03
N GLN A 51 -13.47 13.36 1.63
CA GLN A 51 -14.46 12.77 2.53
C GLN A 51 -13.84 11.83 3.57
N LEU A 52 -12.63 11.31 3.32
CA LEU A 52 -11.97 10.36 4.22
C LEU A 52 -11.50 11.02 5.52
N ASN A 53 -11.08 12.29 5.47
CA ASN A 53 -10.73 13.05 6.68
C ASN A 53 -11.95 13.27 7.58
N LYS A 54 -13.13 13.46 6.99
CA LYS A 54 -14.40 13.68 7.71
C LYS A 54 -15.00 12.38 8.26
N ASN A 55 -14.52 11.22 7.80
CA ASN A 55 -14.99 9.93 8.28
C ASN A 55 -14.42 9.64 9.68
N THR A 56 -15.29 9.48 10.67
CA THR A 56 -14.93 9.18 12.07
C THR A 56 -15.03 7.70 12.43
N VAL A 57 -15.57 6.87 11.53
CA VAL A 57 -15.75 5.43 11.74
C VAL A 57 -14.45 4.68 11.49
N LEU A 58 -13.70 5.09 10.46
CA LEU A 58 -12.45 4.43 10.09
C LEU A 58 -11.32 4.85 11.03
N THR A 59 -10.59 3.85 11.52
CA THR A 59 -9.34 4.03 12.24
C THR A 59 -8.26 4.67 11.36
N VAL A 60 -7.24 5.25 11.98
CA VAL A 60 -6.07 5.80 11.27
C VAL A 60 -5.41 4.73 10.38
N GLY A 61 -5.33 3.49 10.85
CA GLY A 61 -4.78 2.38 10.07
C GLY A 61 -5.61 2.05 8.83
N GLU A 62 -6.95 1.99 8.96
CA GLU A 62 -7.86 1.72 7.83
C GLU A 62 -7.83 2.84 6.80
N LYS A 63 -7.74 4.11 7.23
CA LYS A 63 -7.52 5.24 6.31
C LYS A 63 -6.20 5.09 5.55
N GLY A 64 -5.13 4.70 6.25
CA GLY A 64 -3.83 4.45 5.63
C GLY A 64 -3.85 3.31 4.62
N CYS A 65 -4.56 2.23 4.96
CA CYS A 65 -4.79 1.10 4.06
C CYS A 65 -5.49 1.54 2.77
N LEU A 66 -6.62 2.26 2.87
CA LEU A 66 -7.37 2.73 1.71
C LEU A 66 -6.51 3.64 0.82
N ILE A 67 -5.84 4.63 1.40
CA ILE A 67 -4.99 5.56 0.63
C ILE A 67 -3.83 4.80 -0.05
N SER A 68 -3.23 3.81 0.61
CA SER A 68 -2.15 3.01 0.00
C SER A 68 -2.62 2.27 -1.27
N HIS A 69 -3.85 1.71 -1.24
CA HIS A 69 -4.43 1.05 -2.41
C HIS A 69 -4.76 2.04 -3.53
N LEU A 70 -5.35 3.19 -3.18
CA LEU A 70 -5.65 4.24 -4.16
C LEU A 70 -4.39 4.76 -4.85
N LEU A 71 -3.29 4.95 -4.12
CA LEU A 71 -2.02 5.38 -4.69
C LEU A 71 -1.43 4.34 -5.65
N LEU A 72 -1.53 3.05 -5.34
CA LEU A 72 -1.10 1.98 -6.26
C LEU A 72 -1.98 1.88 -7.51
N TRP A 73 -3.29 2.09 -7.37
CA TRP A 73 -4.18 2.19 -8.52
C TRP A 73 -3.87 3.40 -9.39
N GLN A 74 -3.60 4.56 -8.79
CA GLN A 74 -3.18 5.74 -9.54
C GLN A 74 -1.87 5.47 -10.29
N LYS A 75 -0.87 4.89 -9.63
CA LYS A 75 0.39 4.46 -10.26
C LYS A 75 0.15 3.49 -11.44
N CYS A 76 -0.77 2.55 -11.29
CA CYS A 76 -1.15 1.61 -12.37
C CYS A 76 -1.63 2.35 -13.62
N ILE A 77 -2.43 3.41 -13.45
CA ILE A 77 -2.94 4.25 -14.53
C ILE A 77 -1.81 5.10 -15.10
N ASP A 78 -1.04 5.78 -14.24
CA ASP A 78 0.02 6.71 -14.63
C ASP A 78 1.13 6.01 -15.42
N GLU A 79 1.40 4.73 -15.13
CA GLU A 79 2.44 3.92 -15.76
C GLU A 79 1.91 2.98 -16.85
N ASP A 80 0.64 3.13 -17.27
CA ASP A 80 -0.04 2.30 -18.28
C ASP A 80 0.15 0.79 -18.04
N MET A 81 0.05 0.39 -16.78
CA MET A 81 0.22 -1.00 -16.37
C MET A 81 -1.07 -1.77 -16.68
N PRO A 82 -1.04 -2.82 -17.51
CA PRO A 82 -2.26 -3.55 -17.90
C PRO A 82 -2.89 -4.30 -16.72
N TYR A 83 -2.09 -4.66 -15.72
CA TYR A 83 -2.52 -5.35 -14.51
C TYR A 83 -1.45 -5.22 -13.42
N ILE A 84 -1.91 -5.12 -12.17
CA ILE A 84 -1.08 -5.23 -10.97
C ILE A 84 -1.74 -6.17 -9.97
N SER A 85 -0.93 -6.89 -9.20
CA SER A 85 -1.41 -7.60 -8.01
C SER A 85 -1.05 -6.75 -6.79
N ILE A 86 -2.01 -6.49 -5.91
CA ILE A 86 -1.78 -5.77 -4.66
C ILE A 86 -2.00 -6.76 -3.51
N LEU A 87 -0.99 -6.94 -2.67
CA LEU A 87 -1.06 -7.70 -1.44
C LEU A 87 -0.81 -6.76 -0.26
N SER A 88 -1.64 -6.84 0.77
CA SER A 88 -1.41 -6.12 2.02
C SER A 88 -1.45 -7.13 3.16
N ASN A 89 -0.39 -7.18 3.98
CA ASN A 89 -0.43 -8.01 5.18
C ASN A 89 -1.08 -7.21 6.32
N ASN A 90 -2.40 -7.32 6.41
CA ASN A 90 -3.14 -7.02 7.63
C ASN A 90 -3.29 -8.34 8.37
N PHE A 91 -3.01 -8.33 9.68
CA PHE A 91 -2.86 -9.47 10.62
C PHE A 91 -1.43 -10.02 10.73
#